data_AF-A0A7K7Q336-F1
#
_entry.id   AF-A0A7K7Q336-F1
#
_cell.length_a   1.000
_cell.length_b   1.000
_cell.length_c   1.000
_cell.angle_alpha   90.00
_cell.angle_beta   90.00
_cell.angle_gamma   90.00
#
_symmetry.space_group_name_H-M   'P 1'
#
loop_
_entity.id
_entity.type
_entity.pdbx_description
1 polymer ?
#
loop_
_entity_poly.entity_id
_entity_poly.type
_entity_poly.pdbx_seq_one_letter_code
_entity_poly.pdbx_strand_id
1 'polypeptide(L)'
;PEPPRAVPGSPRAVPGSPRAVSDAELRKLSEQLLAADSNRAEPGQLELNLKGSGSNGADSRLFSYVSPALLARPTFSRLLALLDNYEPRTGRDEEETAEERREQREFLEAALDTPVWRLLESFVLSKGLSPSAEAFRADLHSMWFGLYSRSGGKALDSSGFEHVFHGE
;
A
#
# COMPACT_ATOMS: atom_id res chain seq x y z
N PRO A 1 10.57 -56.75 31.88
CA PRO A 1 10.56 -55.28 32.07
C PRO A 1 11.29 -54.59 30.92
N GLU A 2 10.53 -54.09 29.94
CA GLU A 2 11.05 -53.24 28.85
C GLU A 2 11.41 -51.84 29.38
N PRO A 3 12.45 -51.19 28.84
CA PRO A 3 12.74 -49.80 29.18
C PRO A 3 11.72 -48.85 28.51
N PRO A 4 11.38 -47.72 29.14
CA PRO A 4 10.43 -46.77 28.57
C PRO A 4 11.00 -46.10 27.32
N ARG A 5 10.18 -46.05 26.25
CA ARG A 5 10.48 -45.31 25.02
C ARG A 5 10.63 -43.81 25.32
N ALA A 6 11.73 -43.24 24.83
CA ALA A 6 11.97 -41.80 24.87
C ALA A 6 10.87 -41.06 24.11
N VAL A 7 10.29 -40.05 24.76
CA VAL A 7 9.34 -39.11 24.15
C VAL A 7 10.13 -38.21 23.19
N PRO A 8 9.73 -38.05 21.93
CA PRO A 8 10.42 -37.13 21.02
C PRO A 8 10.20 -35.71 21.54
N GLY A 9 11.30 -35.02 21.86
CA GLY A 9 11.28 -33.61 22.23
C GLY A 9 10.64 -32.78 21.11
N SER A 10 9.85 -31.78 21.50
CA SER A 10 9.24 -30.82 20.57
C SER A 10 10.28 -30.27 19.60
N PRO A 11 9.96 -30.15 18.30
CA PRO A 11 10.91 -29.65 17.32
C PRO A 11 11.36 -28.24 17.70
N ARG A 12 12.67 -28.08 17.85
CA ARG A 12 13.34 -26.79 18.07
C ARG A 12 12.96 -25.86 16.90
N ALA A 13 12.48 -24.66 17.21
CA ALA A 13 12.23 -23.63 16.21
C ALA A 13 13.50 -23.38 15.39
N VAL A 14 13.38 -23.45 14.06
CA VAL A 14 14.49 -23.17 13.14
C VAL A 14 14.78 -21.67 13.19
N PRO A 15 16.02 -21.23 13.46
CA PRO A 15 16.38 -19.82 13.41
C PRO A 15 16.18 -19.31 11.97
N GLY A 16 15.27 -18.34 11.80
CA GLY A 16 14.97 -17.74 10.49
C GLY A 16 13.60 -18.09 9.90
N SER A 17 12.77 -18.91 10.56
CA SER A 17 11.39 -19.09 10.11
C SER A 17 10.52 -17.86 10.45
N PRO A 18 9.68 -17.37 9.52
CA PRO A 18 8.78 -16.27 9.79
C PRO A 18 7.88 -16.59 10.98
N ARG A 19 7.74 -15.62 11.90
CA ARG A 19 6.83 -15.76 13.04
C ARG A 19 5.41 -15.54 12.56
N ALA A 20 4.50 -16.43 12.97
CA ALA A 20 3.08 -16.22 12.75
C ALA A 20 2.65 -14.84 13.27
N VAL A 21 1.80 -14.17 12.50
CA VAL A 21 1.20 -12.88 12.85
C VAL A 21 -0.26 -13.14 13.21
N SER A 22 -0.66 -12.72 14.41
CA SER A 22 -2.03 -12.90 14.89
C SER A 22 -2.92 -11.68 14.58
N ASP A 23 -4.24 -11.89 14.54
CA ASP A 23 -5.21 -10.80 14.33
C ASP A 23 -5.09 -9.70 15.38
N ALA A 24 -4.78 -10.06 16.63
CA ALA A 24 -4.56 -9.09 17.70
C ALA A 24 -3.33 -8.21 17.43
N GLU A 25 -2.28 -8.77 16.83
CA GLU A 25 -1.09 -8.01 16.42
C GLU A 25 -1.38 -7.14 15.20
N LEU A 26 -2.15 -7.63 14.23
CA LEU A 26 -2.59 -6.83 13.08
C LEU A 26 -3.45 -5.64 13.52
N ARG A 27 -4.39 -5.87 14.45
CA ARG A 27 -5.21 -4.81 15.04
C ARG A 27 -4.35 -3.77 15.76
N LYS A 28 -3.40 -4.22 16.57
CA LYS A 28 -2.49 -3.29 17.27
C LYS A 28 -1.63 -2.51 16.28
N LEU A 29 -1.10 -3.17 15.26
CA LEU A 29 -0.31 -2.54 14.21
C LEU A 29 -1.14 -1.48 13.48
N SER A 30 -2.38 -1.80 13.07
CA SER A 30 -3.22 -0.85 12.32
C SER A 30 -3.54 0.41 13.15
N GLU A 31 -3.80 0.28 14.45
CA GLU A 31 -3.97 1.43 15.36
C GLU A 31 -2.69 2.28 15.46
N GLN A 32 -1.51 1.64 15.50
CA GLN A 32 -0.22 2.34 15.50
C GLN A 32 0.06 3.06 14.18
N LEU A 33 -0.24 2.43 13.05
CA LEU A 33 -0.10 3.05 11.73
C LEU A 33 -1.03 4.26 11.58
N LEU A 34 -2.29 4.14 12.00
CA LEU A 34 -3.25 5.24 12.00
C LEU A 34 -2.78 6.41 12.87
N ALA A 35 -2.24 6.12 14.05
CA ALA A 35 -1.72 7.15 14.95
C ALA A 35 -0.50 7.86 14.37
N ALA A 36 0.35 7.14 13.64
CA ALA A 36 1.58 7.65 13.02
C ALA A 36 1.34 8.37 11.68
N ASP A 37 0.13 8.32 11.14
CA ASP A 37 -0.21 9.00 9.90
C ASP A 37 -0.24 10.52 10.10
N SER A 38 0.91 11.14 9.87
CA SER A 38 1.10 12.59 9.85
C SER A 38 0.63 13.24 8.55
N ASN A 39 0.30 12.44 7.52
CA ASN A 39 -0.18 12.94 6.25
C ASN A 39 -1.71 12.99 6.19
N ARG A 40 -2.45 12.38 7.12
CA ARG A 40 -3.92 12.47 7.16
C ARG A 40 -4.44 13.91 7.17
N ALA A 41 -5.61 14.11 6.59
CA ALA A 41 -6.29 15.40 6.63
C ALA A 41 -6.56 15.83 8.08
N GLU A 42 -6.20 17.07 8.41
CA GLU A 42 -6.55 17.69 9.69
C GLU A 42 -7.95 18.33 9.63
N PRO A 43 -8.57 18.62 10.79
CA PRO A 43 -9.85 19.33 10.82
C PRO A 43 -9.81 20.61 9.97
N GLY A 44 -10.78 20.76 9.07
CA GLY A 44 -10.88 21.88 8.14
C GLY A 44 -10.07 21.74 6.84
N GLN A 45 -9.27 20.68 6.67
CA GLN A 45 -8.59 20.41 5.39
C GLN A 45 -9.44 19.59 4.41
N LEU A 46 -10.52 18.98 4.88
CA LEU A 46 -11.45 18.17 4.11
C LEU A 46 -12.86 18.40 4.62
N GLU A 47 -13.78 18.78 3.74
CA GLU A 47 -15.20 18.92 4.06
C GLU A 47 -16.04 18.04 3.13
N LEU A 48 -16.97 17.30 3.76
CA LEU A 48 -17.86 16.39 3.06
C LEU A 48 -19.30 16.91 3.13
N ASN A 49 -19.98 16.89 2.00
CA ASN A 49 -21.41 17.11 1.91
C ASN A 49 -22.15 15.76 2.06
N LEU A 50 -22.44 15.37 3.30
CA LEU A 50 -23.13 14.12 3.61
C LEU A 50 -24.66 14.19 3.39
N LYS A 51 -25.20 15.37 3.07
CA LYS A 51 -26.66 15.59 2.94
C LYS A 51 -27.25 15.01 1.65
N GLY A 52 -26.41 14.65 0.67
CA GLY A 52 -26.84 14.14 -0.64
C GLY A 52 -27.11 12.63 -0.72
N SER A 53 -26.86 11.85 0.34
CA SER A 53 -26.87 10.37 0.25
C SER A 53 -28.27 9.72 0.25
N GLY A 54 -29.38 10.45 0.13
CA GLY A 54 -30.72 9.84 0.27
C GLY A 54 -31.95 10.62 -0.20
N SER A 55 -31.81 11.74 -0.91
CA SER A 55 -32.99 12.45 -1.43
C SER A 55 -32.72 13.08 -2.79
N ASN A 56 -33.23 12.47 -3.87
CA ASN A 56 -33.59 13.04 -5.18
C ASN A 56 -32.78 14.23 -5.77
N GLY A 57 -31.52 14.40 -5.41
CA GLY A 57 -30.67 15.52 -5.81
C GLY A 57 -29.34 14.98 -6.30
N ALA A 58 -29.28 14.68 -7.59
CA ALA A 58 -28.11 14.15 -8.28
C ALA A 58 -26.94 15.18 -8.42
N ASP A 59 -27.01 16.33 -7.74
CA ASP A 59 -26.27 17.53 -8.14
C ASP A 59 -25.27 18.08 -7.10
N SER A 60 -25.07 17.41 -5.95
CA SER A 60 -24.13 17.91 -4.94
C SER A 60 -22.89 17.02 -4.81
N ARG A 61 -21.71 17.57 -5.14
CA ARG A 61 -20.41 16.91 -4.98
C ARG A 61 -20.22 16.45 -3.53
N LEU A 62 -19.75 15.21 -3.34
CA LEU A 62 -19.44 14.65 -2.02
C LEU A 62 -18.37 15.48 -1.30
N PHE A 63 -17.31 15.85 -2.00
CA PHE A 63 -16.28 16.76 -1.49
C PHE A 63 -16.71 18.20 -1.75
N SER A 64 -17.09 18.93 -0.70
CA SER A 64 -17.38 20.36 -0.79
C SER A 64 -16.11 21.20 -0.73
N TYR A 65 -15.08 20.71 -0.05
CA TYR A 65 -13.78 21.35 0.04
C TYR A 65 -12.66 20.33 0.27
N VAL A 66 -11.54 20.53 -0.41
CA VAL A 66 -10.26 19.85 -0.15
C VAL A 66 -9.19 20.92 -0.15
N SER A 67 -8.39 20.97 0.91
CA SER A 67 -7.35 21.99 1.04
C SER A 67 -6.24 21.80 0.01
N PRO A 68 -5.87 22.84 -0.76
CA PRO A 68 -4.70 22.78 -1.64
C PRO A 68 -3.41 22.48 -0.88
N ALA A 69 -3.30 22.90 0.38
CA ALA A 69 -2.15 22.60 1.23
C ALA A 69 -2.07 21.12 1.63
N LEU A 70 -3.22 20.44 1.75
CA LEU A 70 -3.27 18.99 1.93
C LEU A 70 -2.75 18.28 0.68
N LEU A 71 -3.24 18.68 -0.49
CA LEU A 71 -2.84 18.09 -1.77
C LEU A 71 -1.39 18.39 -2.15
N ALA A 72 -0.82 19.50 -1.64
CA ALA A 72 0.58 19.87 -1.84
C ALA A 72 1.56 19.05 -0.98
N ARG A 73 1.08 18.26 0.00
CA ARG A 73 1.98 17.38 0.78
C ARG A 73 2.65 16.37 -0.16
N PRO A 74 3.93 16.02 0.07
CA PRO A 74 4.69 15.20 -0.86
C PRO A 74 4.00 13.89 -1.27
N THR A 75 3.40 13.17 -0.33
CA THR A 75 2.73 11.90 -0.65
C THR A 75 1.50 12.08 -1.54
N PHE A 76 0.68 13.11 -1.31
CA PHE A 76 -0.51 13.36 -2.13
C PHE A 76 -0.16 13.94 -3.48
N SER A 77 0.77 14.88 -3.57
CA SER A 77 1.15 15.48 -4.85
C SER A 77 1.78 14.46 -5.79
N ARG A 78 2.63 13.56 -5.27
CA ARG A 78 3.19 12.45 -6.06
C ARG A 78 2.14 11.40 -6.43
N LEU A 79 1.18 11.12 -5.55
CA LEU A 79 0.05 10.25 -5.87
C LEU A 79 -0.80 10.84 -7.01
N LEU A 80 -1.09 12.13 -6.97
CA LEU A 80 -1.87 12.80 -8.01
C LEU A 80 -1.15 12.79 -9.36
N ALA A 81 0.16 13.06 -9.39
CA ALA A 81 0.98 12.92 -10.60
C ALA A 81 0.96 11.48 -11.12
N LEU A 82 0.99 10.48 -10.24
CA LEU A 82 0.92 9.09 -10.68
C LEU A 82 -0.47 8.73 -11.26
N LEU A 83 -1.55 9.24 -10.67
CA LEU A 83 -2.93 8.99 -11.13
C LEU A 83 -3.26 9.66 -12.47
N ASP A 84 -2.62 10.78 -12.81
CA ASP A 84 -2.88 11.48 -14.06
C ASP A 84 -2.41 10.71 -15.31
N ASN A 85 -1.47 9.78 -15.14
CA ASN A 85 -1.02 8.86 -16.20
C ASN A 85 -2.11 7.89 -16.65
N TYR A 86 -3.05 7.57 -15.77
CA TYR A 86 -4.07 6.55 -15.99
C TYR A 86 -5.38 7.11 -16.56
N GLU A 87 -5.45 8.41 -16.85
CA GLU A 87 -6.62 9.00 -17.50
C GLU A 87 -6.79 8.43 -18.93
N PRO A 88 -8.00 8.01 -19.36
CA PRO A 88 -8.18 7.10 -20.49
C PRO A 88 -7.60 7.63 -21.82
N ARG A 89 -6.39 7.20 -22.16
CA ARG A 89 -5.87 7.25 -23.53
C ARG A 89 -6.30 5.98 -24.25
N THR A 90 -7.58 5.91 -24.62
CA THR A 90 -8.14 4.76 -25.33
C THR A 90 -7.31 4.42 -26.59
N GLY A 91 -6.79 3.19 -26.70
CA GLY A 91 -6.35 2.60 -27.96
C GLY A 91 -4.85 2.60 -28.27
N ARG A 92 -3.95 2.63 -27.28
CA ARG A 92 -2.50 2.36 -27.47
C ARG A 92 -2.01 1.31 -26.50
N ASP A 93 -1.04 0.50 -26.94
CA ASP A 93 -0.30 -0.41 -26.05
C ASP A 93 0.34 0.40 -24.92
N GLU A 94 0.25 -0.11 -23.69
CA GLU A 94 0.82 0.51 -22.49
C GLU A 94 2.35 0.38 -22.52
N GLU A 95 3.01 1.32 -23.18
CA GLU A 95 4.46 1.50 -23.02
C GLU A 95 4.71 2.47 -21.86
N GLU A 96 5.16 1.92 -20.74
CA GLU A 96 5.57 2.72 -19.59
C GLU A 96 6.71 3.69 -20.00
N THR A 97 6.44 4.98 -19.88
CA THR A 97 7.38 6.03 -20.25
C THR A 97 8.47 6.22 -19.18
N ALA A 98 9.56 6.90 -19.55
CA ALA A 98 10.58 7.27 -18.56
C ALA A 98 10.06 8.24 -17.49
N GLU A 99 9.00 8.99 -17.82
CA GLU A 99 8.28 9.90 -16.92
C GLU A 99 7.50 9.11 -15.87
N GLU A 100 6.64 8.19 -16.32
CA GLU A 100 5.81 7.32 -15.46
C GLU A 100 6.70 6.53 -14.48
N ARG A 101 7.80 5.93 -14.96
CA ARG A 101 8.78 5.28 -14.08
C ARG A 101 9.37 6.21 -13.03
N ARG A 102 9.57 7.48 -13.36
CA ARG A 102 10.10 8.45 -12.41
C ARG A 102 9.04 8.78 -11.36
N GLU A 103 7.81 9.00 -11.77
CA GLU A 103 6.70 9.32 -10.87
C GLU A 103 6.39 8.16 -9.91
N GLN A 104 6.43 6.92 -10.38
CA GLN A 104 6.33 5.73 -9.52
C GLN A 104 7.42 5.71 -8.45
N ARG A 105 8.68 5.95 -8.84
CA ARG A 105 9.82 6.02 -7.90
C ARG A 105 9.65 7.16 -6.90
N GLU A 106 9.31 8.36 -7.36
CA GLU A 106 9.12 9.52 -6.49
C GLU A 106 7.95 9.32 -5.51
N PHE A 107 6.86 8.70 -5.95
CA PHE A 107 5.74 8.34 -5.09
C PHE A 107 6.16 7.33 -4.03
N LEU A 108 6.84 6.25 -4.43
CA LEU A 108 7.34 5.25 -3.48
C LEU A 108 8.31 5.89 -2.48
N GLU A 109 9.31 6.63 -2.92
CA GLU A 109 10.26 7.30 -2.01
C GLU A 109 9.54 8.20 -1.00
N ALA A 110 8.55 8.99 -1.45
CA ALA A 110 7.75 9.82 -0.57
C ALA A 110 6.93 9.00 0.44
N ALA A 111 6.35 7.87 0.02
CA ALA A 111 5.59 6.99 0.90
C ALA A 111 6.50 6.25 1.91
N LEU A 112 7.66 5.77 1.46
CA LEU A 112 8.64 5.04 2.27
C LEU A 112 9.31 5.93 3.33
N ASP A 113 9.37 7.25 3.11
CA ASP A 113 9.90 8.19 4.12
C ASP A 113 8.88 8.55 5.23
N THR A 114 7.65 8.03 5.17
CA THR A 114 6.64 8.33 6.20
C THR A 114 6.89 7.57 7.52
N PRO A 115 6.48 8.13 8.68
CA PRO A 115 6.49 7.38 9.95
C PRO A 115 5.67 6.09 9.90
N VAL A 116 4.57 6.09 9.15
CA VAL A 116 3.73 4.92 8.89
C VAL A 116 4.57 3.80 8.28
N TRP A 117 5.34 4.11 7.22
CA TRP A 117 6.18 3.11 6.58
C TRP A 117 7.28 2.58 7.52
N ARG A 118 7.99 3.47 8.21
CA ARG A 118 9.07 3.05 9.14
C ARG A 118 8.56 2.09 10.22
N LEU A 119 7.32 2.29 10.70
CA LEU A 119 6.68 1.38 11.65
C LEU A 119 6.34 0.02 11.01
N LEU A 120 5.78 0.02 9.79
CA LEU A 120 5.47 -1.21 9.07
C LEU A 120 6.74 -2.01 8.74
N GLU A 121 7.79 -1.37 8.23
CA GLU A 121 9.08 -1.99 7.93
C GLU A 121 9.69 -2.61 9.20
N SER A 122 9.68 -1.88 10.32
CA SER A 122 10.13 -2.40 11.62
C SER A 122 9.33 -3.64 12.06
N PHE A 123 8.01 -3.63 11.87
CA PHE A 123 7.15 -4.76 12.21
C PHE A 123 7.47 -6.00 11.34
N VAL A 124 7.55 -5.83 10.02
CA VAL A 124 7.85 -6.88 9.04
C VAL A 124 9.18 -7.55 9.35
N LEU A 125 10.23 -6.76 9.60
CA LEU A 125 11.56 -7.26 9.94
C LEU A 125 11.56 -7.96 11.31
N SER A 126 10.87 -7.41 12.31
CA SER A 126 10.77 -8.04 13.65
C SER A 126 10.10 -9.41 13.62
N LYS A 127 9.24 -9.64 12.62
CA LYS A 127 8.53 -10.91 12.39
C LYS A 127 9.31 -11.88 11.50
N GLY A 128 10.41 -11.44 10.90
CA GLY A 128 11.16 -12.23 9.93
C GLY A 128 10.35 -12.52 8.66
N LEU A 129 9.43 -11.62 8.30
CA LEU A 129 8.62 -11.74 7.08
C LEU A 129 9.40 -11.32 5.83
N SER A 130 10.43 -10.51 5.99
CA SER A 130 11.37 -10.13 4.94
C SER A 130 12.80 -10.20 5.49
N PRO A 131 13.80 -10.61 4.67
CA PRO A 131 15.17 -10.77 5.14
C PRO A 131 15.89 -9.43 5.39
N SER A 132 15.49 -8.33 4.75
CA SER A 132 16.06 -6.99 4.96
C SER A 132 15.10 -5.89 4.54
N ALA A 133 15.39 -4.64 4.94
CA ALA A 133 14.61 -3.48 4.51
C ALA A 133 14.67 -3.29 2.99
N GLU A 134 15.84 -3.53 2.39
CA GLU A 134 16.06 -3.44 0.94
C GLU A 134 15.22 -4.47 0.20
N ALA A 135 15.19 -5.72 0.69
CA ALA A 135 14.35 -6.77 0.11
C ALA A 135 12.86 -6.40 0.22
N PHE A 136 12.41 -5.94 1.39
CA PHE A 136 11.02 -5.53 1.58
C PHE A 136 10.59 -4.39 0.65
N ARG A 137 11.46 -3.39 0.45
CA ARG A 137 11.19 -2.27 -0.47
C ARG A 137 11.17 -2.72 -1.93
N ALA A 138 12.07 -3.61 -2.33
CA ALA A 138 12.08 -4.19 -3.67
C ALA A 138 10.81 -5.02 -3.93
N ASP A 139 10.41 -5.85 -2.98
CA ASP A 139 9.16 -6.61 -3.05
C ASP A 139 7.95 -5.68 -3.16
N LEU A 140 7.94 -4.57 -2.41
CA LEU A 140 6.84 -3.61 -2.47
C LEU A 140 6.75 -2.92 -3.84
N HIS A 141 7.88 -2.49 -4.40
CA HIS A 141 7.91 -1.93 -5.75
C HIS A 141 7.39 -2.94 -6.77
N SER A 142 7.84 -4.19 -6.69
CA SER A 142 7.38 -5.27 -7.57
C SER A 142 5.89 -5.57 -7.40
N MET A 143 5.38 -5.55 -6.17
CA MET A 143 3.96 -5.82 -5.89
C MET A 143 3.03 -4.74 -6.45
N TRP A 144 3.41 -3.47 -6.36
CA TRP A 144 2.56 -2.36 -6.81
C TRP A 144 2.75 -2.01 -8.28
N PHE A 145 3.99 -2.03 -8.78
CA PHE A 145 4.34 -1.55 -10.12
C PHE A 145 4.96 -2.63 -11.00
N GLY A 146 5.18 -3.85 -10.48
CA GLY A 146 5.53 -4.98 -11.32
C GLY A 146 4.33 -5.35 -12.19
N LEU A 147 4.51 -5.27 -13.49
CA LEU A 147 3.49 -5.67 -14.45
C LEU A 147 3.25 -7.18 -14.34
N TYR A 148 1.98 -7.59 -14.30
CA TYR A 148 1.59 -9.00 -14.38
C TYR A 148 0.50 -9.21 -15.43
N SER A 149 0.47 -10.39 -16.03
CA SER A 149 -0.51 -10.70 -17.07
C SER A 149 -1.83 -11.15 -16.45
N ARG A 150 -2.94 -10.44 -16.71
CA ARG A 150 -4.29 -10.83 -16.30
C ARG A 150 -4.84 -12.03 -17.11
N SER A 151 -4.30 -12.31 -18.31
CA SER A 151 -4.85 -13.30 -19.24
C SER A 151 -3.79 -14.26 -19.82
N GLY A 152 -3.31 -15.21 -19.01
CA GLY A 152 -2.56 -16.37 -19.52
C GLY A 152 -1.28 -16.04 -20.32
N GLY A 153 -0.65 -14.89 -20.08
CA GLY A 153 0.67 -14.54 -20.61
C GLY A 153 0.69 -13.81 -21.96
N LYS A 154 -0.39 -13.13 -22.37
CA LYS A 154 -0.43 -12.43 -23.67
C LYS A 154 -0.18 -10.91 -23.63
N ALA A 155 -0.39 -10.25 -22.49
CA ALA A 155 -0.01 -8.85 -22.28
C ALA A 155 0.36 -8.64 -20.81
N LEU A 156 1.39 -7.83 -20.56
CA LEU A 156 1.76 -7.30 -19.24
C LEU A 156 1.14 -5.89 -19.16
N ASP A 157 -0.15 -5.84 -18.85
CA ASP A 157 -1.03 -4.67 -19.06
C ASP A 157 -1.75 -4.21 -17.79
N SER A 158 -1.28 -4.65 -16.62
CA SER A 158 -1.83 -4.13 -15.37
C SER A 158 -0.85 -4.24 -14.21
N SER A 159 -0.96 -3.29 -13.29
CA SER A 159 -0.20 -3.24 -12.05
C SER A 159 -1.13 -3.30 -10.81
N GLY A 160 -0.58 -3.71 -9.67
CA GLY A 160 -1.34 -3.71 -8.41
C GLY A 160 -1.81 -2.31 -8.03
N PHE A 161 -1.05 -1.28 -8.43
CA PHE A 161 -1.38 0.12 -8.19
C PHE A 161 -2.65 0.54 -8.93
N GLU A 162 -2.74 0.24 -10.22
CA GLU A 162 -3.96 0.50 -11.00
C GLU A 162 -5.18 -0.18 -10.39
N HIS A 163 -5.04 -1.45 -10.02
CA HIS A 163 -6.18 -2.21 -9.52
C HIS A 163 -6.76 -1.63 -8.22
N VAL A 164 -5.90 -1.15 -7.31
CA VAL A 164 -6.32 -0.69 -5.99
C VAL A 164 -6.59 0.81 -5.92
N PHE A 165 -5.75 1.63 -6.57
CA PHE A 165 -5.83 3.09 -6.46
C PHE A 165 -6.57 3.74 -7.62
N HIS A 166 -6.39 3.24 -8.85
CA HIS A 166 -7.14 3.75 -10.00
C HIS A 166 -8.57 3.16 -10.03
N GLY A 167 -8.71 1.87 -9.67
CA GLY A 167 -10.01 1.22 -9.46
C GLY A 167 -10.52 0.39 -10.63
N GLU A 168 -9.63 -0.13 -11.49
CA GLU A 168 -9.92 -0.94 -12.69
C GLU A 168 -9.40 -2.41 -12.63
#